data_AF-A0A7X7YAB7-F1
#
_entry.id   AF-A0A7X7YAB7-F1
#
_cell.length_a   1.000
_cell.length_b   1.000
_cell.length_c   1.000
_cell.angle_alpha   90.00
_cell.angle_beta   90.00
_cell.angle_gamma   90.00
#
_symmetry.space_group_name_H-M   'P 1'
#
loop_
_entity.id
_entity.type
_entity.pdbx_description
1 polymer ?
#
loop_
_entity_poly.entity_id
_entity_poly.type
_entity_poly.pdbx_seq_one_letter_code
_entity_poly.pdbx_strand_id
1 'polypeptide(L)' 'NVDIINASRRRRIASGSGTSVQDVNRLINSYSEARKMMRQMMGVSGTKKKKGKGKRKRAFFPF' A
#
# COMPACT_ATOMS: atom_id res chain seq x y z
N ASN A 1 3.21 5.19 10.77
CA ASN A 1 1.98 4.69 10.14
C ASN A 1 1.25 5.86 9.50
N VAL A 2 1.28 5.99 8.17
CA VAL A 2 0.78 7.18 7.44
C VAL A 2 -0.75 7.29 7.51
N ASP A 3 -1.40 6.15 7.73
CA ASP A 3 -2.86 5.99 7.83
C ASP A 3 -3.48 6.75 9.03
N ILE A 4 -2.64 7.18 9.98
CA ILE A 4 -3.05 7.92 11.17
C ILE A 4 -3.14 9.44 10.91
N ILE A 5 -2.62 9.93 9.78
CA ILE A 5 -2.58 11.37 9.47
C ILE A 5 -3.94 11.84 8.92
N ASN A 6 -4.84 12.20 9.84
CA ASN A 6 -6.13 12.80 9.54
C ASN A 6 -6.04 14.31 9.22
N ALA A 7 -7.17 14.92 8.84
CA ALA A 7 -7.22 16.33 8.44
C ALA A 7 -6.75 17.30 9.54
N SER A 8 -7.07 17.04 10.82
CA SER A 8 -6.61 17.85 11.96
C SER A 8 -5.09 17.83 12.08
N ARG A 9 -4.47 16.64 11.96
CA ARG A 9 -3.01 16.50 11.97
C ARG A 9 -2.34 17.21 10.80
N ARG A 10 -2.93 17.15 9.60
CA ARG A 10 -2.40 17.88 8.43
C ARG A 10 -2.42 19.40 8.64
N ARG A 11 -3.49 19.95 9.23
CA ARG A 11 -3.55 21.38 9.58
C ARG A 11 -2.49 21.77 10.60
N ARG A 12 -2.29 20.96 11.64
CA ARG A 12 -1.25 21.20 12.65
C ARG A 12 0.16 21.15 12.05
N ILE A 13 0.42 20.21 11.14
CA ILE A 13 1.71 20.12 10.43
C ILE A 13 1.89 21.39 9.60
N ALA A 14 0.93 21.71 8.73
CA ALA A 14 0.95 22.92 7.92
C ALA A 14 1.22 24.19 8.75
N SER A 15 0.48 24.39 9.86
CA SER A 15 0.68 25.53 10.74
C SER A 15 2.03 25.52 11.47
N GLY A 16 2.54 24.34 11.83
CA GLY A 16 3.81 24.18 12.54
C GLY A 16 5.04 24.29 11.63
N SER A 17 4.90 23.98 10.34
CA SER A 17 5.99 24.06 9.35
C SER A 17 5.91 25.28 8.44
N GLY A 18 4.89 26.14 8.59
CA GLY A 18 4.70 27.32 7.74
C GLY A 18 4.36 26.97 6.29
N THR A 19 3.81 25.78 6.04
CA THR A 19 3.44 25.30 4.70
C THR A 19 1.93 25.21 4.53
N SER A 20 1.48 25.03 3.29
CA SER A 20 0.05 24.85 3.02
C SER A 20 -0.40 23.42 3.31
N VAL A 21 -1.69 23.23 3.61
CA VAL A 21 -2.28 21.89 3.78
C VAL A 21 -2.19 21.07 2.49
N GLN A 22 -2.22 21.75 1.34
CA GLN A 22 -2.10 21.16 0.01
C GLN A 22 -0.71 20.54 -0.18
N ASP A 23 0.35 21.23 0.25
CA ASP A 23 1.72 20.72 0.13
C ASP A 23 1.95 19.53 1.06
N VAL A 24 1.38 19.58 2.27
CA VAL A 24 1.38 18.42 3.19
C VAL A 24 0.67 17.22 2.56
N ASN A 25 -0.46 17.43 1.86
CA ASN A 25 -1.16 16.36 1.15
C ASN A 25 -0.32 15.76 0.03
N ARG A 26 0.34 16.60 -0.79
CA ARG A 26 1.22 16.14 -1.88
C ARG A 26 2.36 15.27 -1.35
N LEU A 27 2.98 15.68 -0.25
CA LEU A 27 4.05 14.93 0.41
C LEU A 27 3.59 13.57 0.96
N ILE A 28 2.41 13.54 1.59
CA ILE A 28 1.84 12.29 2.11
C ILE A 28 1.56 11.32 0.97
N ASN A 29 1.01 11.81 -0.15
CA ASN A 29 0.72 11.00 -1.32
C ASN A 29 2.00 10.42 -1.94
N SER A 30 3.01 11.26 -2.21
CA SER A 30 4.28 10.80 -2.80
C SER A 30 5.00 9.79 -1.90
N TYR A 31 4.97 9.99 -0.57
CA TYR A 31 5.49 9.01 0.37
C TYR A 31 4.72 7.68 0.35
N SER A 32 3.39 7.73 0.25
CA SER A 32 2.55 6.52 0.19
C SER A 32 2.81 5.70 -1.08
N GLU A 33 3.01 6.38 -2.21
CA GLU A 33 3.35 5.78 -3.50
C GLU A 33 4.75 5.18 -3.47
N ALA A 34 5.75 5.91 -2.96
CA ALA A 34 7.10 5.41 -2.78
C ALA A 34 7.11 4.16 -1.87
N ARG A 35 6.37 4.18 -0.76
CA ARG A 35 6.23 3.03 0.14
C ARG A 35 5.57 1.83 -0.56
N LYS A 36 4.56 2.07 -1.41
CA LYS A 36 3.90 1.03 -2.21
C LYS A 36 4.87 0.41 -3.21
N MET A 37 5.63 1.23 -3.94
CA MET A 37 6.64 0.77 -4.88
C MET A 37 7.76 -0.01 -4.18
N MET A 38 8.28 0.47 -3.05
CA MET A 38 9.28 -0.26 -2.24
C MET A 38 8.75 -1.62 -1.78
N ARG A 39 7.48 -1.69 -1.33
CA ARG A 39 6.83 -2.96 -0.96
C ARG A 39 6.67 -3.90 -2.14
N GLN A 40 6.31 -3.40 -3.32
CA GLN A 40 6.22 -4.21 -4.53
C GLN A 40 7.60 -4.71 -4.95
N MET A 41 8.62 -3.85 -4.96
CA MET A 41 10.00 -4.21 -5.30
C MET A 41 10.58 -5.26 -4.33
N MET A 42 10.42 -5.06 -3.02
CA MET A 42 10.83 -6.04 -2.01
C MET A 42 9.99 -7.32 -2.04
N GLY A 43 8.68 -7.19 -2.32
CA GLY A 43 7.76 -8.32 -2.44
C GLY A 43 8.06 -9.22 -3.64
N VAL A 44 8.60 -8.65 -4.72
CA VAL A 44 9.08 -9.40 -5.90
C VAL A 44 10.36 -10.19 -5.60
N SER A 45 11.19 -9.72 -4.65
CA SER A 45 12.40 -10.45 -4.22
C SER A 45 12.12 -11.55 -3.17
N GLY A 46 11.09 -11.38 -2.31
CA GLY A 46 10.81 -12.29 -1.19
C GLY A 46 9.61 -13.26 -1.35
N THR A 47 8.73 -13.05 -2.34
CA THR A 47 7.51 -13.88 -2.46
C THR A 47 7.71 -15.04 -3.43
N LYS A 48 8.33 -16.09 -2.91
CA LYS A 48 8.02 -17.51 -3.14
C LYS A 48 6.89 -17.73 -4.18
N LYS A 49 7.20 -18.35 -5.33
CA LYS A 49 7.19 -19.83 -5.44
C LYS A 49 6.19 -20.51 -4.50
N LYS A 50 4.88 -20.25 -4.61
CA LYS A 50 3.80 -21.18 -4.22
C LYS A 50 2.51 -20.94 -5.02
N LYS A 51 2.57 -21.12 -6.34
CA LYS A 51 1.42 -21.65 -7.11
C LYS A 51 1.91 -22.84 -7.94
N GLY A 52 2.42 -23.82 -7.22
CA GLY A 52 2.61 -25.17 -7.72
C GLY A 52 1.95 -26.14 -6.75
N LYS A 53 1.36 -27.19 -7.31
CA LYS A 53 0.72 -28.36 -6.68
C LYS A 53 -0.80 -28.26 -6.63
N GLY A 54 -1.39 -28.88 -7.66
CA GLY A 54 -2.82 -28.93 -7.88
C GLY A 54 -3.56 -29.87 -6.95
N LYS A 55 -4.83 -30.06 -7.32
CA LYS A 55 -5.61 -31.29 -7.13
C LYS A 55 -6.82 -31.12 -8.05
N ARG A 56 -6.74 -31.78 -9.20
CA ARG A 56 -7.57 -32.93 -9.58
C ARG A 56 -8.99 -32.50 -9.94
N LYS A 57 -9.23 -32.59 -11.26
CA LYS A 57 -10.50 -32.95 -11.88
C LYS A 57 -11.43 -33.61 -10.86
N ARG A 58 -12.44 -32.90 -10.38
CA ARG A 58 -13.68 -33.57 -9.97
C ARG A 58 -14.47 -33.67 -11.26
N ALA A 59 -14.30 -34.80 -11.95
CA ALA A 59 -15.22 -35.19 -12.99
C ALA A 59 -16.61 -35.23 -12.34
N PHE A 60 -17.48 -34.33 -12.78
CA PHE A 60 -18.90 -34.38 -12.52
C PHE A 60 -19.43 -35.50 -13.42
N PHE A 61 -19.62 -36.70 -12.86
CA PHE A 61 -20.40 -37.74 -13.51
C PHE A 61 -21.82 -37.64 -12.95
N PRO A 62 -22.82 -37.25 -13.76
CA PRO A 62 -24.21 -37.31 -13.37
C PRO A 62 -24.78 -38.66 -13.78
N PHE A 63 -24.94 -39.57 -12.80
CA PHE A 63 -25.93 -40.64 -12.79
C PHE A 63 -26.21 -41.00 -11.32
#